data_AF-A0AA37K676-F1
#
_entry.id   AF-A0AA37K676-F1
#
_cell.length_a   1.000
_cell.length_b   1.000
_cell.length_c   1.000
_cell.angle_alpha   90.00
_cell.angle_beta   90.00
_cell.angle_gamma   90.00
#
_symmetry.space_group_name_H-M   'P 1'
#
loop_
_entity.id
_entity.type
_entity.pdbx_description
1 polymer ?
#
loop_
_entity_poly.entity_id
_entity_poly.type
_entity_poly.pdbx_seq_one_letter_code
_entity_poly.pdbx_strand_id
1 'polypeptide(L)' 'MAKIHFRPYNPNQTVLFPQRIDEDIADNDPVRMVDALVESLNLESFRKLYKECGRSPYHPKMMLKVILMPT' A
#
# COMPACT_ATOMS: atom_id res chain seq x y z
N MET A 1 -3.07 -11.92 -22.17
CA MET A 1 -3.47 -11.75 -20.76
C MET A 1 -3.75 -10.28 -20.55
N ALA A 2 -4.95 -9.90 -20.11
CA ALA A 2 -5.24 -8.51 -19.82
C ALA A 2 -4.41 -8.04 -18.63
N LYS A 3 -4.18 -6.73 -18.56
CA LYS A 3 -3.31 -6.09 -17.57
C LYS A 3 -4.20 -5.73 -16.38
N ILE A 4 -3.97 -6.35 -15.22
CA ILE A 4 -4.69 -5.98 -13.99
C ILE A 4 -4.45 -4.50 -13.68
N HIS A 5 -5.54 -3.73 -13.65
CA HIS A 5 -5.55 -2.32 -13.29
C HIS A 5 -5.83 -2.16 -11.80
N PHE A 6 -4.78 -1.86 -11.03
CA PHE A 6 -4.91 -1.52 -9.61
C PHE A 6 -5.43 -0.09 -9.45
N ARG A 7 -6.10 0.16 -8.33
CA ARG A 7 -6.38 1.53 -7.89
C ARG A 7 -5.08 2.32 -7.72
N PRO A 8 -5.07 3.64 -8.01
CA PRO A 8 -3.94 4.49 -7.71
C PRO A 8 -3.56 4.34 -6.24
N TYR A 9 -2.28 4.07 -5.97
CA TYR A 9 -1.75 3.94 -4.63
C TYR A 9 -0.55 4.87 -4.51
N ASN A 10 -0.74 5.97 -3.81
CA ASN A 10 0.31 6.92 -3.47
C ASN A 10 0.26 7.20 -1.96
N PRO A 11 1.08 6.52 -1.15
CA PRO A 11 1.07 6.73 0.30
C PRO A 11 1.57 8.11 0.72
N ASN A 12 2.41 8.76 -0.11
CA ASN A 12 2.98 10.09 0.13
C ASN A 12 2.18 11.19 -0.58
N GLN A 13 0.88 10.98 -0.79
CA GLN A 13 0.04 11.97 -1.47
C GLN A 13 -0.14 13.20 -0.59
N THR A 14 0.41 14.33 -1.04
CA THR A 14 0.13 15.64 -0.46
C THR A 14 -1.34 15.98 -0.65
N VAL A 15 -2.04 16.22 0.45
CA VAL A 15 -3.43 16.70 0.45
C VAL A 15 -3.49 18.11 1.02
N LEU A 16 -4.59 18.84 0.78
CA LEU A 16 -4.69 20.26 1.12
C LEU A 16 -4.55 20.48 2.65
N PHE A 17 -4.93 19.49 3.47
CA PHE A 17 -4.82 19.45 4.93
C PHE A 17 -4.91 17.97 5.40
N PRO A 18 -4.00 17.41 6.23
CA PRO A 18 -2.62 17.81 6.56
C PRO A 18 -1.69 17.74 5.33
N GLN A 19 -0.55 18.45 5.34
CA GLN A 19 0.34 18.54 4.17
C GLN A 19 0.90 17.18 3.75
N ARG A 20 1.14 16.27 4.71
CA ARG A 20 1.31 14.86 4.43
C ARG A 20 0.73 13.99 5.57
N ILE A 21 0.07 12.90 5.21
CA ILE A 21 -0.58 11.99 6.17
C ILE A 21 0.44 11.32 7.10
N ASP A 22 1.71 11.24 6.69
CA ASP A 22 2.82 10.66 7.45
C ASP A 22 3.51 11.65 8.42
N GLU A 23 3.11 12.92 8.45
CA GLU A 23 3.70 13.94 9.36
C GLU A 23 3.32 13.70 10.82
N ASP A 24 2.13 13.17 11.09
CA ASP A 24 1.67 12.87 12.45
C ASP A 24 2.26 11.56 13.01
N ILE A 25 3.03 10.81 12.21
CA ILE A 25 3.68 9.55 12.61
C ILE A 25 5.07 9.86 13.12
N ALA A 26 5.38 9.51 14.37
CA ALA A 26 6.72 9.71 14.93
C ALA A 26 7.81 8.98 14.11
N ASP A 27 9.02 9.53 14.06
CA ASP A 27 10.14 8.92 13.32
C ASP A 27 10.53 7.53 13.83
N ASN A 28 10.35 7.28 15.12
CA ASN A 28 10.64 6.00 15.76
C ASN A 28 9.40 5.09 15.86
N ASP A 29 8.30 5.43 15.17
CA ASP A 29 7.10 4.62 15.19
C ASP A 29 7.33 3.29 14.44
N PRO A 30 6.94 2.13 15.01
CA PRO A 30 7.11 0.82 14.37
C PRO A 30 6.44 0.72 13.00
N VAL A 31 5.40 1.52 12.72
CA VAL A 31 4.74 1.59 11.40
C VAL A 31 5.74 1.94 10.30
N ARG A 32 6.74 2.79 10.56
CA ARG A 32 7.77 3.15 9.56
C ARG A 32 8.68 1.97 9.22
N MET A 33 8.98 1.11 10.18
CA MET A 33 9.74 -0.11 9.95
C MET A 33 8.94 -1.11 9.10
N VAL A 34 7.65 -1.28 9.39
CA VAL A 34 6.75 -2.14 8.61
C VAL A 34 6.60 -1.60 7.19
N ASP A 35 6.44 -0.29 7.03
CA ASP A 35 6.35 0.37 5.73
C ASP A 35 7.60 0.10 4.88
N ALA A 36 8.79 0.37 5.44
CA ALA A 36 10.06 0.12 4.78
C ALA A 36 10.24 -1.37 4.41
N LEU A 37 9.85 -2.29 5.29
CA LEU A 37 9.89 -3.72 5.03
C LEU A 37 8.98 -4.08 3.86
N VAL A 38 7.71 -3.65 3.86
CA VAL A 38 6.78 -3.95 2.75
C VAL A 38 7.24 -3.31 1.44
N GLU A 39 7.81 -2.11 1.48
CA GLU A 39 8.34 -1.46 0.27
C GLU A 39 9.51 -2.22 -0.35
N SER A 40 10.33 -2.88 0.48
CA SER A 40 11.48 -3.69 0.04
C SER A 40 11.10 -5.03 -0.60
N LEU A 41 9.88 -5.53 -0.37
CA LEU A 41 9.43 -6.84 -0.88
C LEU A 41 9.04 -6.78 -2.36
N ASN A 42 9.50 -7.78 -3.13
CA ASN A 42 8.99 -8.02 -4.48
C ASN A 42 7.66 -8.79 -4.41
N LEU A 43 6.55 -8.06 -4.65
CA LEU A 43 5.19 -8.62 -4.65
C LEU A 43 4.65 -8.92 -6.06
N GLU A 44 5.50 -9.07 -7.07
CA GLU A 44 5.05 -9.36 -8.44
C GLU A 44 4.28 -10.69 -8.52
N SER A 45 4.68 -11.69 -7.73
CA SER A 45 4.00 -12.98 -7.64
C SER A 45 2.56 -12.87 -7.14
N PHE A 46 2.26 -11.90 -6.28
CA PHE A 46 0.91 -11.66 -5.75
C PHE A 46 -0.07 -11.26 -6.85
N ARG A 47 0.39 -10.70 -7.98
CA ARG A 47 -0.48 -10.35 -9.11
C ARG A 47 -1.27 -11.55 -9.63
N LYS A 48 -0.74 -12.77 -9.50
CA LYS A 48 -1.41 -14.02 -9.89
C LYS A 48 -2.63 -14.37 -9.02
N LEU A 49 -2.70 -13.82 -7.80
CA LEU A 49 -3.79 -14.05 -6.86
C LEU A 49 -4.99 -13.14 -7.15
N TYR A 50 -4.79 -12.04 -7.87
CA TYR A 50 -5.83 -11.10 -8.22
C TYR A 50 -6.60 -11.56 -9.46
N LYS A 51 -7.93 -11.41 -9.40
CA LYS A 51 -8.84 -11.65 -10.53
C LYS A 51 -9.29 -10.33 -11.12
N GLU A 52 -9.51 -10.31 -12.43
CA GLU A 52 -9.96 -9.12 -13.18
C GLU A 52 -11.47 -8.88 -13.08
N CYS A 53 -12.20 -9.68 -12.31
CA CYS A 53 -13.65 -9.58 -12.20
C CYS A 53 -14.05 -8.55 -11.13
N GLY A 54 -14.94 -7.62 -11.49
CA GLY A 54 -15.51 -6.64 -10.57
C GLY A 54 -14.74 -5.31 -10.52
N ARG A 55 -14.66 -4.71 -9.33
CA ARG A 55 -13.94 -3.44 -9.12
C ARG A 55 -12.43 -3.64 -9.17
N SER A 56 -11.72 -2.64 -9.68
CA SER A 56 -10.25 -2.60 -9.65
C SER A 56 -9.71 -2.93 -8.25
N PRO A 57 -8.83 -3.93 -8.14
CA PRO A 57 -8.25 -4.33 -6.86
C PRO A 57 -7.35 -3.23 -6.30
N TYR A 58 -7.13 -3.30 -4.98
CA TYR A 58 -6.12 -2.48 -4.33
C TYR A 58 -4.71 -3.00 -4.60
N HIS A 59 -3.72 -2.11 -4.46
CA HIS A 59 -2.32 -2.46 -4.67
C HIS A 59 -1.85 -3.54 -3.66
N PRO A 60 -1.05 -4.55 -4.08
CA PRO A 60 -0.59 -5.61 -3.18
C PRO A 60 0.14 -5.09 -1.94
N LYS A 61 1.00 -4.06 -2.10
CA LYS A 61 1.71 -3.43 -0.97
C LYS A 61 0.74 -2.79 0.03
N MET A 62 -0.31 -2.12 -0.45
CA MET A 62 -1.33 -1.51 0.41
C MET A 62 -2.09 -2.59 1.18
N MET A 63 -2.50 -3.68 0.52
CA MET A 63 -3.21 -4.78 1.19
C MET A 63 -2.32 -5.48 2.22
N LEU A 64 -1.04 -5.69 1.90
CA LEU A 64 -0.12 -6.30 2.83
C LEU A 64 0.07 -5.45 4.10
N LYS A 65 0.21 -4.12 3.96
CA LYS A 65 0.29 -3.20 5.11
C LYS A 65 -0.96 -3.28 6.00
N VAL A 66 -2.16 -3.34 5.42
CA VAL A 66 -3.42 -3.50 6.18
C VAL A 66 -3.47 -4.82 6.94
N ILE A 67 -2.97 -5.92 6.35
CA ILE A 67 -2.95 -7.23 7.01
C ILE A 67 -1.93 -7.25 8.16
N LEU A 68 -0.78 -6.62 7.99
CA LEU A 68 0.30 -6.59 8.98
C LEU A 68 0.05 -5.60 10.13
N MET A 69 -0.76 -4.56 9.90
CA MET A 69 -1.12 -3.54 10.91
C MET A 69 -2.64 -3.54 11.18
N PRO A 70 -3.17 -4.57 11.86
CA PRO A 70 -4.60 -4.67 12.15
C PRO A 70 -5.08 -3.84 13.35
N THR A 71 -4.20 -3.08 14.00
CA THR A 71 -4.46 -2.35 15.27
C THR A 71 -3.93 -0.95 15.23
#